data_AF-A0A9D6W3G7-F1
#
_entry.id   AF-A0A9D6W3G7-F1
#
_cell.length_a   1.000
_cell.length_b   1.000
_cell.length_c   1.000
_cell.angle_alpha   90.00
_cell.angle_beta   90.00
_cell.angle_gamma   90.00
#
_symmetry.space_group_name_H-M   'P 1'
#
loop_
_entity.id
_entity.type
_entity.pdbx_description
1 polymer ?
#
loop_
_entity_poly.entity_id
_entity_poly.type
_entity_poly.pdbx_seq_one_letter_code
_entity_poly.pdbx_strand_id
1 'polypeptide(L)'
;MNSTEGEHEGETPRWSLVGAGAAAVGASVCCLGPLLLLAVGVGGAWIGNLTAMEPYRPYWMTATLIFLGLAFFRVYRKPKEVACAPGSACSSDGGRWNKILLWIVTALVLGLLALPYLISYAYAGGPEESAVTRQATLSVRNMTCGACPVIVKKSLTRVDGVKDAKVTLSPPQAIVTYDPAKVRAERLVEATTKAGFPSTILAEGGKR
;
A
#
# COMPACT_ATOMS: atom_id res chain seq x y z
N MET A 1 23.55 5.98 -32.66
CA MET A 1 22.79 5.95 -33.95
C MET A 1 22.99 4.56 -34.53
N ASN A 2 22.01 3.70 -34.78
CA ASN A 2 20.59 3.83 -35.02
C ASN A 2 19.94 2.44 -34.74
N SER A 3 18.75 2.41 -34.13
CA SER A 3 17.53 1.62 -34.38
C SER A 3 17.62 0.25 -35.08
N THR A 4 16.80 -0.77 -34.85
CA THR A 4 15.72 -1.17 -33.92
C THR A 4 15.41 -2.62 -34.35
N GLU A 5 14.61 -3.35 -33.55
CA GLU A 5 13.84 -4.54 -33.97
C GLU A 5 14.61 -5.87 -34.16
N GLY A 6 14.55 -6.71 -33.12
CA GLY A 6 14.67 -8.16 -33.23
C GLY A 6 13.29 -8.78 -33.14
N GLU A 7 12.72 -9.11 -34.30
CA GLU A 7 11.52 -9.91 -34.47
C GLU A 7 11.74 -11.35 -33.96
N HIS A 8 10.80 -11.88 -33.18
CA HIS A 8 10.68 -13.30 -32.93
C HIS A 8 9.41 -13.82 -33.64
N GLU A 9 9.55 -14.14 -34.92
CA GLU A 9 8.63 -15.00 -35.65
C GLU A 9 8.90 -16.47 -35.32
N GLY A 10 7.86 -17.16 -34.85
CA GLY A 10 7.83 -18.60 -34.69
C GLY A 10 6.42 -19.09 -34.95
N GLU A 11 6.22 -19.77 -36.08
CA GLU A 11 4.93 -20.31 -36.54
C GLU A 11 4.26 -21.13 -35.43
N THR A 12 3.17 -20.59 -34.88
CA THR A 12 2.26 -21.28 -33.96
C THR A 12 0.82 -21.04 -34.41
N PRO A 13 -0.12 -21.97 -34.16
CA PRO A 13 -1.47 -21.95 -34.73
C PRO A 13 -2.21 -20.64 -34.42
N ARG A 14 -2.91 -20.07 -35.43
CA ARG A 14 -3.58 -18.76 -35.44
C ARG A 14 -4.41 -18.41 -34.20
N TRP A 15 -4.93 -19.40 -33.46
CA TRP A 15 -5.73 -19.18 -32.26
C TRP A 15 -4.87 -18.89 -31.00
N SER A 16 -3.66 -19.44 -30.91
CA SER A 16 -2.77 -19.21 -29.76
C SER A 16 -2.00 -17.90 -29.85
N LEU A 17 -1.70 -17.39 -31.06
CA LEU A 17 -1.07 -16.07 -31.24
C LEU A 17 -1.96 -14.92 -30.77
N VAL A 18 -3.27 -14.98 -31.07
CA VAL A 18 -4.20 -13.91 -30.65
C VAL A 18 -4.29 -13.83 -29.12
N GLY A 19 -4.26 -14.98 -28.43
CA GLY A 19 -4.28 -15.03 -26.97
C GLY A 19 -2.99 -14.52 -26.31
N ALA A 20 -1.83 -14.86 -26.85
CA ALA A 20 -0.54 -14.38 -26.33
C ALA A 20 -0.33 -12.89 -26.62
N GLY A 21 -0.70 -12.42 -27.81
CA GLY A 21 -0.66 -11.01 -28.18
C GLY A 21 -1.56 -10.15 -27.31
N ALA A 22 -2.82 -10.58 -27.08
CA ALA A 22 -3.75 -9.85 -26.23
C ALA A 22 -3.28 -9.76 -24.76
N ALA A 23 -2.64 -10.81 -24.24
CA ALA A 23 -2.08 -10.79 -22.88
C ALA A 23 -0.87 -9.84 -22.75
N ALA A 24 -0.01 -9.80 -23.76
CA ALA A 24 1.15 -8.89 -23.78
C ALA A 24 0.72 -7.42 -23.90
N VAL A 25 -0.25 -7.12 -24.76
CA VAL A 25 -0.82 -5.77 -24.89
C VAL A 25 -1.57 -5.38 -23.62
N GLY A 26 -2.35 -6.27 -23.02
CA GLY A 26 -3.05 -6.02 -21.76
C GLY A 26 -2.10 -5.69 -20.60
N ALA A 27 -0.99 -6.42 -20.47
CA ALA A 27 0.03 -6.15 -19.46
C ALA A 27 0.74 -4.81 -19.71
N SER A 28 1.03 -4.48 -20.98
CA SER A 28 1.70 -3.24 -21.36
C SER A 28 0.81 -2.03 -21.09
N VAL A 29 -0.47 -2.10 -21.42
CA VAL A 29 -1.46 -1.03 -21.19
C VAL A 29 -1.70 -0.79 -19.69
N CYS A 30 -1.58 -1.83 -18.84
CA CYS A 30 -1.67 -1.65 -17.39
C CYS A 30 -0.46 -0.89 -16.78
N CYS A 31 0.72 -0.98 -17.38
CA CYS A 31 1.95 -0.33 -16.88
C CYS A 31 2.22 1.03 -17.54
N LEU A 32 2.04 1.12 -18.86
CA LEU A 32 2.22 2.36 -19.61
C LEU A 32 0.99 3.26 -19.54
N GLY A 33 -0.21 2.71 -19.36
CA GLY A 33 -1.46 3.48 -19.33
C GLY A 33 -1.45 4.59 -18.27
N PRO A 34 -1.17 4.28 -16.99
CA PRO A 34 -1.09 5.31 -15.94
C PRO A 34 0.01 6.34 -16.21
N LEU A 35 1.15 5.91 -16.76
CA LEU A 35 2.29 6.79 -17.07
C LEU A 35 1.96 7.72 -18.24
N LEU A 36 1.27 7.23 -19.27
CA LEU A 36 0.80 8.00 -20.42
C LEU A 36 -0.29 9.00 -20.01
N LEU A 37 -1.25 8.58 -19.17
CA LEU A 37 -2.32 9.43 -18.65
C LEU A 37 -1.78 10.57 -17.77
N LEU A 38 -0.72 10.29 -17.00
CA LEU A 38 0.03 11.31 -16.26
C LEU A 38 0.79 12.26 -17.21
N ALA A 39 1.41 11.73 -18.27
CA ALA A 39 2.11 12.54 -19.28
C ALA A 39 1.17 13.45 -20.09
N VAL A 40 -0.07 13.01 -20.35
CA VAL A 40 -1.12 13.83 -21.01
C VAL A 40 -1.75 14.82 -20.02
N GLY A 41 -1.33 14.83 -18.74
CA GLY A 41 -1.74 15.83 -17.75
C GLY A 41 -3.18 15.69 -17.26
N VAL A 42 -3.86 14.58 -17.58
CA VAL A 42 -5.28 14.38 -17.28
C VAL A 42 -5.50 13.84 -15.85
N GLY A 43 -4.46 13.73 -15.02
CA GLY A 43 -4.50 13.05 -13.72
C GLY A 43 -5.20 13.77 -12.56
N GLY A 44 -5.46 15.08 -12.66
CA GLY A 44 -5.81 15.90 -11.48
C GLY A 44 -7.23 15.69 -10.92
N ALA A 45 -8.21 15.32 -11.75
CA ALA A 45 -9.63 15.36 -11.36
C ALA A 45 -10.22 13.99 -10.94
N TRP A 46 -9.61 12.86 -11.32
CA TRP A 46 -10.16 11.53 -11.03
C TRP A 46 -9.46 10.79 -9.88
N ILE A 47 -8.29 11.24 -9.41
CA ILE A 47 -7.51 10.57 -8.35
C ILE A 47 -8.29 10.48 -7.03
N GLY A 48 -9.22 11.42 -6.77
CA GLY A 48 -10.12 11.36 -5.62
C GLY A 48 -11.14 10.22 -5.67
N ASN A 49 -11.42 9.62 -6.84
CA ASN A 49 -12.36 8.52 -7.02
C ASN A 49 -11.66 7.13 -7.02
N LEU A 50 -10.33 7.08 -6.91
CA LEU A 50 -9.51 5.86 -6.96
C LEU A 50 -9.19 5.28 -5.57
N THR A 51 -9.30 6.06 -4.49
CA THR A 51 -9.18 5.56 -3.10
C THR A 51 -10.38 4.70 -2.68
N ALA A 52 -11.53 4.85 -3.34
CA ALA A 52 -12.67 3.93 -3.19
C ALA A 52 -12.39 2.50 -3.72
N MET A 53 -11.27 2.29 -4.44
CA MET A 53 -10.89 1.00 -5.04
C MET A 53 -9.75 0.28 -4.29
N GLU A 54 -9.29 0.82 -3.14
CA GLU A 54 -8.38 0.13 -2.21
C GLU A 54 -8.86 -1.28 -1.79
N PRO A 55 -10.18 -1.57 -1.66
CA PRO A 55 -10.65 -2.92 -1.32
C PRO A 55 -10.36 -3.97 -2.40
N TYR A 56 -10.10 -3.57 -3.64
CA TYR A 56 -9.99 -4.49 -4.79
C TYR A 56 -8.53 -4.89 -5.12
N ARG A 57 -7.54 -4.21 -4.52
CA ARG A 57 -6.11 -4.57 -4.64
C ARG A 57 -5.78 -6.03 -4.28
N PRO A 58 -6.24 -6.58 -3.14
CA PRO A 58 -5.92 -7.98 -2.81
C PRO A 58 -6.57 -8.96 -3.78
N TYR A 59 -7.73 -8.61 -4.36
CA TYR A 59 -8.46 -9.46 -5.28
C TYR A 59 -7.70 -9.70 -6.60
N TRP A 60 -7.08 -8.66 -7.16
CA TRP A 60 -6.22 -8.78 -8.34
C TRP A 60 -4.93 -9.56 -8.04
N MET A 61 -4.35 -9.37 -6.85
CA MET A 61 -3.17 -10.13 -6.43
C MET A 61 -3.48 -11.61 -6.26
N THR A 62 -4.65 -11.96 -5.73
CA THR A 62 -5.09 -13.36 -5.66
C THR A 62 -5.34 -13.94 -7.06
N ALA A 63 -5.92 -13.16 -7.98
CA ALA A 63 -6.19 -13.62 -9.34
C ALA A 63 -4.89 -13.93 -10.10
N THR A 64 -3.85 -13.09 -9.99
CA THR A 64 -2.55 -13.33 -10.62
C THR A 64 -1.80 -14.51 -9.99
N LEU A 65 -1.85 -14.67 -8.65
CA LEU A 65 -1.30 -15.83 -7.95
C LEU A 65 -1.97 -17.14 -8.36
N ILE A 66 -3.29 -17.14 -8.53
CA ILE A 66 -4.04 -18.30 -9.03
C ILE A 66 -3.63 -18.61 -10.47
N PHE A 67 -3.50 -17.60 -11.33
CA PHE A 67 -3.10 -17.80 -12.73
C PHE A 67 -1.67 -18.35 -12.86
N LEU A 68 -0.74 -17.80 -12.07
CA LEU A 68 0.64 -18.26 -12.03
C LEU A 68 0.75 -19.67 -11.42
N GLY A 69 -0.04 -19.94 -10.37
CA GLY A 69 -0.15 -21.26 -9.75
C GLY A 69 -0.70 -22.31 -10.71
N LEU A 70 -1.74 -21.98 -11.49
CA LEU A 70 -2.28 -22.86 -12.52
C LEU A 70 -1.29 -23.09 -13.66
N ALA A 71 -0.55 -22.06 -14.08
CA ALA A 71 0.51 -22.20 -15.07
C ALA A 71 1.65 -23.11 -14.56
N PHE A 72 2.09 -22.92 -13.31
CA PHE A 72 3.08 -23.77 -12.65
C PHE A 72 2.59 -25.22 -12.57
N PHE A 73 1.35 -25.42 -12.16
CA PHE A 73 0.74 -26.74 -12.04
C PHE A 73 0.58 -27.42 -13.40
N ARG A 74 0.25 -26.66 -14.46
CA ARG A 74 0.13 -27.17 -15.84
C ARG A 74 1.50 -27.51 -16.46
N VAL A 75 2.55 -26.79 -16.08
CA VAL A 75 3.94 -27.08 -16.49
C VAL A 75 4.52 -28.27 -15.71
N TYR A 76 4.21 -28.40 -14.42
CA TYR A 76 4.67 -29.54 -13.61
C TYR A 76 3.84 -30.81 -13.83
N ARG A 77 2.58 -30.71 -14.30
CA ARG A 77 1.73 -31.88 -14.66
C ARG A 77 1.91 -32.36 -16.10
N LYS A 78 3.02 -32.05 -16.79
CA LYS A 78 3.31 -32.67 -18.09
C LYS A 78 3.34 -34.21 -17.89
N PRO A 79 2.44 -34.99 -18.51
CA PRO A 79 2.57 -36.43 -18.52
C PRO A 79 3.89 -36.80 -19.22
N LYS A 80 4.56 -37.81 -18.67
CA LYS A 80 5.82 -38.37 -19.15
C LYS A 80 5.72 -38.66 -20.64
N GLU A 81 6.58 -37.99 -21.41
CA GLU A 81 7.09 -38.39 -22.73
C GLU A 81 6.04 -38.98 -23.70
N VAL A 82 5.54 -38.15 -24.62
CA VAL A 82 4.98 -38.69 -25.86
C VAL A 82 6.14 -39.42 -26.56
N ALA A 83 6.08 -40.75 -26.57
CA ALA A 83 7.03 -41.60 -27.27
C ALA A 83 7.12 -41.14 -28.73
N CYS A 84 8.24 -40.53 -29.10
CA CYS A 84 8.47 -40.07 -30.46
C CYS A 84 8.54 -41.28 -31.41
N ALA A 85 7.80 -41.22 -32.50
CA ALA A 85 7.96 -42.13 -33.63
C ALA A 85 9.32 -41.87 -34.33
N PRO A 86 9.94 -42.88 -34.96
CA PRO A 86 11.23 -42.72 -35.60
C PRO A 86 11.10 -41.84 -36.86
N GLY A 87 11.67 -40.63 -36.83
CA GLY A 87 11.79 -39.76 -38.02
C GLY A 87 11.58 -38.26 -37.80
N SER A 88 11.03 -37.81 -36.66
CA SER A 88 10.92 -36.37 -36.35
C SER A 88 12.01 -35.91 -35.40
N ALA A 89 12.60 -34.73 -35.68
CA ALA A 89 13.55 -34.06 -34.80
C ALA A 89 12.89 -33.67 -33.47
N CYS A 90 12.87 -34.60 -32.52
CA CYS A 90 12.41 -34.36 -31.17
C CYS A 90 13.48 -33.57 -30.41
N SER A 91 13.21 -32.27 -30.20
CA SER A 91 14.01 -31.41 -29.32
C SER A 91 13.79 -31.85 -27.87
N SER A 92 14.69 -32.70 -27.38
CA SER A 92 14.74 -33.14 -25.99
C SER A 92 15.69 -32.26 -25.20
N ASP A 93 15.26 -31.94 -23.98
CA ASP A 93 15.98 -31.27 -22.89
C ASP A 93 15.91 -29.74 -22.80
N GLY A 94 14.68 -29.22 -22.75
CA GLY A 94 14.38 -27.93 -22.10
C GLY A 94 13.84 -28.09 -20.67
N GLY A 95 13.78 -29.31 -20.13
CA GLY A 95 12.96 -29.63 -18.95
C GLY A 95 13.44 -28.99 -17.65
N ARG A 96 14.76 -28.87 -17.47
CA ARG A 96 15.36 -28.23 -16.29
C ARG A 96 15.47 -26.71 -16.44
N TRP A 97 15.80 -26.23 -17.64
CA TRP A 97 15.98 -24.81 -17.93
C TRP A 97 14.66 -24.04 -17.86
N ASN A 98 13.56 -24.61 -18.38
CA ASN A 98 12.23 -24.00 -18.22
C ASN A 98 11.78 -23.95 -16.76
N LYS A 99 12.16 -24.93 -15.93
CA LYS A 99 11.85 -24.91 -14.49
C LYS A 99 12.60 -23.79 -13.79
N ILE A 100 13.89 -23.64 -14.07
CA ILE A 100 14.74 -22.57 -13.50
C ILE A 100 14.21 -21.20 -13.93
N LEU A 101 13.89 -21.03 -15.23
CA LEU A 101 13.36 -19.76 -15.76
C LEU A 101 12.01 -19.40 -15.12
N LEU A 102 11.14 -20.38 -14.85
CA LEU A 102 9.88 -20.17 -14.15
C LEU A 102 10.10 -19.79 -12.67
N TRP A 103 11.04 -20.43 -11.98
CA TRP A 103 11.41 -20.07 -10.60
C TRP A 103 12.01 -18.66 -10.52
N ILE A 104 12.84 -18.27 -11.48
CA ILE A 104 13.40 -16.90 -11.57
C ILE A 104 12.28 -15.88 -11.77
N VAL A 105 11.36 -16.12 -12.71
CA VAL A 105 10.23 -15.21 -12.95
C VAL A 105 9.31 -15.13 -11.74
N THR A 106 9.04 -16.25 -11.07
CA THR A 106 8.22 -16.28 -9.85
C THR A 106 8.90 -15.53 -8.70
N ALA A 107 10.21 -15.73 -8.51
CA ALA A 107 10.99 -15.02 -7.49
C ALA A 107 11.09 -13.53 -7.80
N LEU A 108 11.24 -13.14 -9.07
CA LEU A 108 11.29 -11.75 -9.50
C LEU A 108 9.93 -11.06 -9.31
N VAL A 109 8.82 -11.72 -9.66
CA VAL A 109 7.46 -11.20 -9.43
C VAL A 109 7.15 -11.12 -7.93
N LEU A 110 7.50 -12.13 -7.15
CA LEU A 110 7.37 -12.08 -5.68
C LEU A 110 8.25 -10.99 -5.09
N GLY A 111 9.47 -10.80 -5.59
CA GLY A 111 10.35 -9.71 -5.17
C GLY A 111 9.77 -8.34 -5.51
N LEU A 112 9.22 -8.16 -6.71
CA LEU A 112 8.59 -6.90 -7.15
C LEU A 112 7.27 -6.61 -6.42
N LEU A 113 6.53 -7.63 -6.01
CA LEU A 113 5.30 -7.52 -5.22
C LEU A 113 5.57 -7.37 -3.73
N ALA A 114 6.62 -8.04 -3.25
CA ALA A 114 7.15 -7.84 -1.92
C ALA A 114 7.70 -6.42 -1.83
N LEU A 115 8.36 -5.86 -2.84
CA LEU A 115 8.94 -4.51 -2.78
C LEU A 115 7.97 -3.41 -2.28
N PRO A 116 6.76 -3.22 -2.82
CA PRO A 116 5.80 -2.26 -2.26
C PRO A 116 5.28 -2.69 -0.90
N TYR A 117 5.20 -3.99 -0.60
CA TYR A 117 4.90 -4.50 0.75
C TYR A 117 6.07 -4.29 1.72
N LEU A 118 7.30 -4.23 1.21
CA LEU A 118 8.55 -4.04 1.93
C LEU A 118 8.70 -2.56 2.27
N ILE A 119 8.44 -1.72 1.29
CA ILE A 119 8.26 -0.29 1.45
C ILE A 119 7.09 -0.03 2.41
N SER A 120 5.97 -0.74 2.30
CA SER A 120 4.84 -0.59 3.21
C SER A 120 5.15 -1.09 4.63
N TYR A 121 5.93 -2.15 4.86
CA TYR A 121 6.37 -2.51 6.22
C TYR A 121 7.37 -1.46 6.73
N ALA A 122 8.25 -0.94 5.86
CA ALA A 122 9.23 0.06 6.25
C ALA A 122 8.56 1.40 6.60
N TYR A 123 7.45 1.75 5.91
CA TYR A 123 6.58 2.86 6.27
C TYR A 123 5.59 2.53 7.40
N ALA A 124 5.22 1.27 7.61
CA ALA A 124 4.50 0.76 8.79
C ALA A 124 5.42 0.58 10.01
N GLY A 125 6.72 0.89 9.88
CA GLY A 125 7.59 1.26 10.99
C GLY A 125 7.31 2.67 11.52
N GLY A 126 6.36 3.41 10.93
CA GLY A 126 5.62 4.48 11.61
C GLY A 126 4.53 3.85 12.49
N PRO A 127 4.26 4.38 13.69
CA PRO A 127 3.46 3.72 14.72
C PRO A 127 1.97 3.69 14.32
N GLU A 128 1.57 2.69 13.53
CA GLU A 128 0.18 2.24 13.38
C GLU A 128 0.03 0.79 13.86
N GLU A 129 0.63 0.51 15.02
CA GLU A 129 0.25 -0.59 15.88
C GLU A 129 -0.32 0.01 17.16
N SER A 130 -1.52 -0.44 17.53
CA SER A 130 -2.37 0.09 18.59
C SER A 130 -1.66 0.11 19.95
N ALA A 131 -0.87 1.15 20.22
CA ALA A 131 -0.61 1.57 21.58
C ALA A 131 -1.96 2.01 22.16
N VAL A 132 -2.37 1.44 23.30
CA VAL A 132 -3.56 1.85 24.06
C VAL A 132 -3.43 3.34 24.38
N THR A 133 -3.91 4.17 23.49
CA THR A 133 -3.80 5.62 23.57
C THR A 133 -5.19 6.15 23.32
N ARG A 134 -5.72 6.89 24.29
CA ARG A 134 -7.02 7.53 24.18
C ARG A 134 -6.85 8.92 23.61
N GLN A 135 -7.84 9.34 22.83
CA GLN A 135 -7.96 10.73 22.42
C GLN A 135 -9.00 11.42 23.30
N ALA A 136 -8.61 12.56 23.88
CA ALA A 136 -9.56 13.49 24.47
C ALA A 136 -9.58 14.78 23.67
N THR A 137 -10.79 15.27 23.41
CA THR A 137 -11.02 16.59 22.83
C THR A 137 -11.35 17.55 23.96
N LEU A 138 -10.47 18.51 24.19
CA LEU A 138 -10.60 19.56 25.19
C LEU A 138 -10.99 20.86 24.49
N SER A 139 -12.11 21.47 24.86
CA SER A 139 -12.41 22.85 24.51
C SER A 139 -11.54 23.76 25.36
N VAL A 140 -10.69 24.58 24.74
CA VAL A 140 -9.79 25.48 25.46
C VAL A 140 -10.33 26.89 25.36
N ARG A 141 -10.68 27.51 26.50
CA ARG A 141 -11.13 28.91 26.53
C ARG A 141 -9.92 29.84 26.49
N ASN A 142 -10.14 31.07 26.04
CA ASN A 142 -9.14 32.14 26.00
C ASN A 142 -7.99 31.94 24.98
N MET A 143 -8.19 31.13 23.94
CA MET A 143 -7.27 30.98 22.80
C MET A 143 -7.53 32.03 21.71
N THR A 144 -7.24 33.29 22.01
CA THR A 144 -7.51 34.43 21.10
C THR A 144 -6.27 34.98 20.39
N CYS A 145 -5.07 34.56 20.78
CA CYS A 145 -3.81 35.01 20.16
C CYS A 145 -3.20 33.91 19.26
N GLY A 146 -2.56 34.31 18.16
CA GLY A 146 -1.93 33.38 17.20
C GLY A 146 -0.82 32.51 17.79
N ALA A 147 -0.22 32.93 18.91
CA ALA A 147 0.78 32.14 19.64
C ALA A 147 0.18 31.18 20.68
N CYS A 148 -1.10 31.33 21.06
CA CYS A 148 -1.73 30.49 22.09
C CYS A 148 -1.70 28.97 21.78
N PRO A 149 -1.95 28.49 20.54
CA PRO A 149 -1.89 27.06 20.24
C PRO A 149 -0.53 26.43 20.56
N VAL A 150 0.55 27.17 20.34
CA VAL A 150 1.91 26.70 20.55
C VAL A 150 2.20 26.55 22.05
N ILE A 151 1.76 27.52 22.86
CA ILE A 151 1.93 27.48 24.32
C ILE A 151 1.10 26.33 24.91
N VAL A 152 -0.16 26.19 24.48
CA VAL A 152 -1.05 25.12 24.94
C VAL A 152 -0.48 23.76 24.55
N LYS A 153 -0.04 23.56 23.30
CA LYS A 153 0.63 22.32 22.86
C LYS A 153 1.85 22.01 23.73
N LYS A 154 2.71 23.00 23.98
CA LYS A 154 3.93 22.84 24.79
C LYS A 154 3.63 22.52 26.26
N SER A 155 2.51 23.01 26.80
CA SER A 155 2.07 22.68 28.17
C SER A 155 1.55 21.25 28.27
N LEU A 156 0.82 20.79 27.25
CA LEU A 156 0.25 19.45 27.20
C LEU A 156 1.32 18.38 26.95
N THR A 157 2.27 18.63 26.05
CA THR A 157 3.38 17.68 25.78
C THR A 157 4.38 17.56 26.93
N ARG A 158 4.34 18.46 27.91
CA ARG A 158 5.13 18.35 29.16
C ARG A 158 4.49 17.42 30.19
N VAL A 159 3.23 17.05 30.02
CA VAL A 159 2.55 16.13 30.94
C VAL A 159 3.01 14.71 30.63
N ASP A 160 3.58 14.03 31.61
CA ASP A 160 4.02 12.64 31.48
C ASP A 160 2.83 11.74 31.12
N GLY A 161 2.92 11.08 29.96
CA GLY A 161 1.85 10.24 29.42
C GLY A 161 1.14 10.81 28.18
N VAL A 162 1.43 12.06 27.78
CA VAL A 162 0.96 12.62 26.51
C VAL A 162 1.89 12.21 25.38
N LYS A 163 1.34 11.60 24.32
CA LYS A 163 2.08 11.18 23.12
C LYS A 163 2.10 12.29 22.07
N ASP A 164 0.94 12.90 21.83
CA ASP A 164 0.82 14.03 20.91
C ASP A 164 -0.33 14.95 21.32
N ALA A 165 -0.24 16.21 20.93
CA ALA A 165 -1.28 17.21 21.14
C ALA A 165 -1.41 18.13 19.93
N LYS A 166 -2.62 18.21 19.38
CA LYS A 166 -2.99 19.05 18.24
C LYS A 166 -3.98 20.10 18.71
N VAL A 167 -3.64 21.38 18.50
CA VAL A 167 -4.45 22.50 18.97
C VAL A 167 -4.91 23.34 17.78
N THR A 168 -6.22 23.58 17.70
CA THR A 168 -6.89 24.32 16.63
C THR A 168 -7.49 25.61 17.19
N LEU A 169 -7.44 26.70 16.43
CA LEU A 169 -7.99 28.01 16.85
C LEU A 169 -9.48 28.16 16.49
N SER A 170 -9.92 27.58 15.37
CA SER A 170 -11.31 27.62 14.90
C SER A 170 -11.75 26.21 14.47
N PRO A 171 -12.49 25.47 15.32
CA PRO A 171 -12.92 25.83 16.69
C PRO A 171 -11.76 25.79 17.71
N PRO A 172 -11.86 26.51 18.84
CA PRO A 172 -10.83 26.51 19.89
C PRO A 172 -10.84 25.19 20.67
N GLN A 173 -10.10 24.22 20.15
CA GLN A 173 -10.07 22.84 20.64
C GLN A 173 -8.65 22.29 20.63
N ALA A 174 -8.32 21.50 21.65
CA ALA A 174 -7.11 20.72 21.74
C ALA A 174 -7.46 19.23 21.72
N ILE A 175 -7.00 18.53 20.69
CA ILE A 175 -7.08 17.07 20.58
C ILE A 175 -5.78 16.52 21.15
N VAL A 176 -5.89 15.76 22.24
CA VAL A 176 -4.74 15.21 22.96
C VAL A 176 -4.79 13.71 22.92
N THR A 177 -3.68 13.11 22.49
CA THR A 177 -3.48 11.67 22.44
C THR A 177 -2.63 11.28 23.64
N TYR A 178 -3.22 10.59 24.60
CA TYR A 178 -2.60 10.26 25.88
C TYR A 178 -2.79 8.79 26.28
N ASP A 179 -1.87 8.28 27.09
CA ASP A 179 -1.94 6.93 27.64
C ASP A 179 -2.82 6.91 28.91
N PRO A 180 -4.01 6.27 28.89
CA PRO A 180 -4.90 6.22 30.04
C PRO A 180 -4.34 5.45 31.24
N ALA A 181 -3.28 4.65 31.06
CA ALA A 181 -2.59 3.98 32.15
C ALA A 181 -1.67 4.91 32.95
N LYS A 182 -1.23 6.04 32.35
CA LYS A 182 -0.27 6.98 32.95
C LYS A 182 -0.91 8.30 33.36
N VAL A 183 -1.86 8.80 32.59
CA VAL A 183 -2.50 10.10 32.84
C VAL A 183 -4.00 10.02 32.55
N ARG A 184 -4.80 10.74 33.34
CA ARG A 184 -6.25 10.88 33.13
C ARG A 184 -6.58 12.27 32.57
N ALA A 185 -7.73 12.41 31.92
CA ALA A 185 -8.12 13.67 31.30
C ALA A 185 -8.25 14.83 32.29
N GLU A 186 -8.53 14.59 33.57
CA GLU A 186 -8.57 15.65 34.60
C GLU A 186 -7.21 16.30 34.80
N ARG A 187 -6.12 15.52 34.69
CA ARG A 187 -4.74 16.05 34.80
C ARG A 187 -4.37 16.90 33.59
N LEU A 188 -4.94 16.60 32.42
CA LEU A 188 -4.79 17.43 31.23
C LEU A 188 -5.50 18.78 31.42
N VAL A 189 -6.71 18.78 31.99
CA VAL A 189 -7.45 20.02 32.33
C VAL A 189 -6.70 20.85 33.37
N GLU A 190 -6.15 20.21 34.40
CA GLU A 190 -5.35 20.88 35.42
C GLU A 190 -4.09 21.52 34.82
N ALA A 191 -3.40 20.80 33.92
CA ALA A 191 -2.21 21.30 33.24
C ALA A 191 -2.50 22.53 32.37
N THR A 192 -3.58 22.52 31.58
CA THR A 192 -3.95 23.69 30.77
C THR A 192 -4.41 24.85 31.66
N THR A 193 -5.12 24.56 32.76
CA THR A 193 -5.56 25.59 33.71
C THR A 193 -4.38 26.29 34.39
N LYS A 194 -3.35 25.53 34.81
CA LYS A 194 -2.10 26.10 35.34
C LYS A 194 -1.34 26.94 34.31
N ALA A 195 -1.51 26.63 33.02
CA ALA A 195 -0.96 27.43 31.92
C ALA A 195 -1.80 28.69 31.60
N GLY A 196 -2.92 28.94 32.31
CA GLY A 196 -3.81 30.07 32.08
C GLY A 196 -4.89 29.83 31.02
N PHE A 197 -5.03 28.58 30.56
CA PHE A 197 -5.97 28.17 29.52
C PHE A 197 -6.97 27.14 30.09
N PRO A 198 -8.01 27.59 30.81
CA PRO A 198 -9.01 26.68 31.37
C PRO A 198 -9.69 25.91 30.22
N SER A 199 -9.76 24.59 30.37
CA SER A 199 -10.32 23.71 29.35
C SER A 199 -11.44 22.82 29.87
N THR A 200 -12.30 22.34 28.97
CA THR A 200 -13.43 21.46 29.29
C THR A 200 -13.40 20.27 28.34
N ILE A 201 -13.62 19.06 28.87
CA ILE A 201 -13.66 17.84 28.07
C ILE A 201 -14.96 17.83 27.26
N LEU A 202 -14.86 17.80 25.93
CA LEU A 202 -16.00 17.70 25.01
C LEU A 202 -16.29 16.25 24.62
N ALA A 203 -15.24 15.44 24.47
CA ALA A 203 -15.37 14.03 24.11
C ALA A 203 -14.12 13.26 24.56
N GLU A 204 -14.33 12.05 25.08
CA GLU A 204 -13.27 11.06 25.30
C GLU A 204 -13.51 9.85 24.40
N GLY A 205 -12.60 9.63 23.46
CA GLY A 205 -12.61 8.49 22.55
C GLY A 205 -11.90 7.29 23.17
N GLY A 206 -12.66 6.42 23.83
CA GLY A 206 -12.25 5.05 24.14
C GLY A 206 -13.27 4.09 23.54
N LYS A 207 -12.99 3.50 22.37
CA LYS A 207 -13.73 2.32 21.92
C LYS A 207 -13.56 1.25 23.00
N ARG A 208 -14.67 0.85 23.63
CA ARG A 208 -14.72 -0.43 24.34
C ARG A 208 -14.55 -1.57 23.34
#